data_AF-A0A3P6LGS2-F1
#
_entry.id   AF-A0A3P6LGS2-F1
#
_cell.length_a   1.000
_cell.length_b   1.000
_cell.length_c   1.000
_cell.angle_alpha   90.00
_cell.angle_beta   90.00
_cell.angle_gamma   90.00
#
_symmetry.space_group_name_H-M   'P 1'
#
loop_
_entity.id
_entity.type
_entity.pdbx_description
1 polymer ?
#
loop_
_entity_poly.entity_id
_entity_poly.type
_entity_poly.pdbx_seq_one_letter_code
_entity_poly.pdbx_strand_id
1 'polypeptide(L)'
;MPNSQPDLVSWTGDSSTQPSMSKISDSRVSMSACPGLEQYDSQTKTGWTCNELKMFVYYDGNLHGCPWIVSSFVKSRDPFAKTYDDDFPDYIGPTKVSSSCPAVPLAPYDVSWNENYVVHNKVVRLQSTGGVIEQTLPTFLMENGKLCNGNNFDERGVYCRFIAQQMTFSTSGCDNAKVTVTPEPQPITSRQLHDMKLRVDTTSRQPIDSTCRFTYILNMY
;
A
#
# COMPACT_ATOMS: atom_id res chain seq x y z
N MET A 1 21.28 -23.26 1.73
CA MET A 1 21.54 -23.84 0.40
C MET A 1 21.06 -22.85 -0.65
N PRO A 2 21.94 -22.35 -1.53
CA PRO A 2 21.53 -21.68 -2.76
C PRO A 2 20.72 -22.67 -3.60
N ASN A 3 19.64 -22.21 -4.24
CA ASN A 3 18.77 -22.96 -5.16
C ASN A 3 17.79 -23.97 -4.52
N SER A 4 17.43 -23.82 -3.24
CA SER A 4 16.30 -24.58 -2.68
C SER A 4 14.96 -23.99 -3.15
N GLN A 5 14.09 -24.83 -3.70
CA GLN A 5 12.71 -24.46 -4.00
C GLN A 5 11.89 -24.50 -2.70
N PRO A 6 11.22 -23.40 -2.31
CA PRO A 6 10.32 -23.43 -1.17
C PRO A 6 9.09 -24.29 -1.46
N ASP A 7 8.54 -24.91 -0.42
CA ASP A 7 7.29 -25.65 -0.53
C ASP A 7 6.11 -24.69 -0.74
N LEU A 8 5.23 -25.02 -1.69
CA LEU A 8 4.00 -24.28 -1.90
C LEU A 8 3.04 -24.54 -0.73
N VAL A 9 2.67 -23.47 -0.02
CA VAL A 9 1.63 -23.55 1.01
C VAL A 9 0.24 -23.45 0.41
N SER A 10 0.02 -22.47 -0.47
CA SER A 10 -1.26 -22.27 -1.15
C SER A 10 -1.09 -21.42 -2.42
N TRP A 11 -2.03 -21.58 -3.36
CA TRP A 11 -2.15 -20.77 -4.57
C TRP A 11 -3.62 -20.46 -4.80
N THR A 12 -3.95 -19.18 -4.97
CA THR A 12 -5.34 -18.72 -5.16
C THR A 12 -5.68 -18.44 -6.63
N GLY A 13 -4.69 -18.51 -7.53
CA GLY A 13 -4.91 -18.40 -8.97
C GLY A 13 -5.27 -19.73 -9.60
N ASP A 14 -5.38 -19.76 -10.93
CA ASP A 14 -5.51 -21.00 -11.68
C ASP A 14 -4.21 -21.82 -11.54
N SER A 15 -4.31 -23.10 -11.23
CA SER A 15 -3.13 -23.97 -11.02
C SER A 15 -2.23 -24.07 -12.26
N SER A 16 -2.78 -23.85 -13.46
CA SER A 16 -2.00 -23.77 -14.72
C SER A 16 -1.20 -22.48 -14.86
N THR A 17 -1.47 -21.47 -14.04
CA THR A 17 -0.81 -20.16 -14.05
C THR A 17 0.14 -19.94 -12.87
N GLN A 18 0.40 -20.99 -12.08
CA GLN A 18 1.23 -20.88 -10.90
C GLN A 18 2.69 -20.60 -11.27
N PRO A 19 3.31 -19.50 -10.78
CA PRO A 19 4.73 -19.27 -10.97
C PRO A 19 5.56 -20.24 -10.11
N SER A 20 6.75 -20.57 -10.58
CA SER A 20 7.76 -21.25 -9.79
C SER A 20 8.64 -20.24 -9.05
N MET A 21 9.10 -20.61 -7.85
CA MET A 21 10.00 -19.78 -7.05
C MET A 21 11.22 -20.59 -6.62
N SER A 22 12.38 -19.95 -6.55
CA SER A 22 13.58 -20.57 -5.98
C SER A 22 14.39 -19.57 -5.19
N LYS A 23 14.99 -20.02 -4.08
CA LYS A 23 15.86 -19.17 -3.27
C LYS A 23 17.22 -19.06 -3.93
N ILE A 24 17.64 -17.84 -4.26
CA ILE A 24 18.97 -17.53 -4.78
C ILE A 24 19.95 -17.41 -3.62
N SER A 25 19.66 -16.53 -2.65
CA SER A 25 20.54 -16.26 -1.52
C SER A 25 19.78 -15.83 -0.26
N ASP A 26 20.48 -15.89 0.86
CA ASP A 26 20.03 -15.47 2.18
C ASP A 26 21.24 -14.81 2.87
N SER A 27 21.11 -13.54 3.24
CA SER A 27 22.20 -12.79 3.86
C SER A 27 21.71 -11.93 4.99
N ARG A 28 22.44 -11.93 6.11
CA ARG A 28 22.17 -11.05 7.24
C ARG A 28 22.39 -9.60 6.85
N VAL A 29 21.46 -8.74 7.26
CA VAL A 29 21.47 -7.30 7.02
C VAL A 29 21.26 -6.54 8.34
N SER A 30 21.34 -5.21 8.27
CA SER A 30 21.05 -4.33 9.40
C SER A 30 19.61 -4.52 9.91
N MET A 31 19.41 -4.44 11.23
CA MET A 31 18.08 -4.47 11.84
C MET A 31 17.16 -3.35 11.32
N SER A 32 17.73 -2.24 10.84
CA SER A 32 16.97 -1.16 10.21
C SER A 32 16.22 -1.58 8.93
N ALA A 33 16.60 -2.69 8.29
CA ALA A 33 15.88 -3.26 7.15
C ALA A 33 14.66 -4.11 7.58
N CYS A 34 14.50 -4.36 8.88
CA CYS A 34 13.39 -5.08 9.49
C CYS A 34 12.67 -4.17 10.51
N PRO A 35 11.94 -3.13 10.05
CA PRO A 35 11.25 -2.21 10.93
C PRO A 35 10.27 -2.94 11.86
N GLY A 36 10.31 -2.62 13.15
CA GLY A 36 9.47 -3.24 14.18
C GLY A 36 10.01 -4.55 14.75
N LEU A 37 11.09 -5.13 14.20
CA LEU A 37 11.63 -6.40 14.70
C LEU A 37 12.21 -6.28 16.13
N GLU A 38 12.85 -5.17 16.48
CA GLU A 38 13.35 -4.95 17.85
C GLU A 38 12.21 -4.89 18.87
N GLN A 39 11.11 -4.22 18.51
CA GLN A 39 9.92 -4.18 19.35
C GLN A 39 9.31 -5.58 19.48
N TYR A 40 9.22 -6.32 18.38
CA TYR A 40 8.77 -7.71 18.38
C TYR A 40 9.63 -8.57 19.31
N ASP A 41 10.96 -8.55 19.15
CA ASP A 41 11.92 -9.29 19.99
C ASP A 41 11.81 -8.93 21.48
N SER A 42 11.58 -7.65 21.79
CA SER A 42 11.41 -7.22 23.19
C SER A 42 10.17 -7.83 23.86
N GLN A 43 9.12 -8.09 23.07
CA GLN A 43 7.87 -8.65 23.57
C GLN A 43 7.93 -10.18 23.65
N THR A 44 8.59 -10.84 22.69
CA THR A 44 8.76 -12.30 22.63
C THR A 44 9.95 -12.80 23.45
N LYS A 45 10.85 -11.91 23.88
CA LYS A 45 12.16 -12.24 24.47
C LYS A 45 13.01 -13.12 23.56
N THR A 46 12.86 -12.94 22.25
CA THR A 46 13.65 -13.65 21.24
C THR A 46 14.86 -12.81 20.82
N GLY A 47 15.78 -13.42 20.07
CA GLY A 47 16.97 -12.76 19.55
C GLY A 47 17.07 -12.90 18.04
N TRP A 48 16.07 -12.38 17.32
CA TRP A 48 15.99 -12.54 15.88
C TRP A 48 17.05 -11.71 15.16
N THR A 49 17.38 -12.15 13.97
CA THR A 49 18.28 -11.43 13.07
C THR A 49 17.55 -11.05 11.80
N CYS A 50 17.80 -9.85 11.29
CA CYS A 50 17.27 -9.44 10.01
C CYS A 50 18.07 -10.05 8.86
N ASN A 51 17.39 -10.74 7.95
CA ASN A 51 17.97 -11.32 6.73
C ASN A 51 17.26 -10.79 5.48
N GLU A 52 18.03 -10.57 4.42
CA GLU A 52 17.52 -10.35 3.07
C GLU A 52 17.49 -11.69 2.31
N LEU A 53 16.30 -12.05 1.82
CA LEU A 53 16.10 -13.20 0.95
C LEU A 53 16.02 -12.74 -0.50
N LYS A 54 16.88 -13.29 -1.36
CA LYS A 54 16.77 -13.11 -2.82
C LYS A 54 16.09 -14.31 -3.42
N MET A 55 14.93 -14.07 -4.02
CA MET A 55 14.10 -15.08 -4.66
C MET A 55 14.13 -14.87 -6.17
N PHE A 56 14.21 -15.97 -6.92
CA PHE A 56 13.90 -15.99 -8.34
C PHE A 56 12.45 -16.41 -8.51
N VAL A 57 11.70 -15.67 -9.32
CA VAL A 57 10.32 -15.98 -9.67
C VAL A 57 10.27 -16.20 -11.18
N TYR A 58 9.78 -17.36 -11.60
CA TYR A 58 9.73 -17.75 -13.00
C TYR A 58 8.34 -18.20 -13.40
N TYR A 59 7.88 -17.65 -14.53
CA TYR A 59 6.65 -18.00 -15.19
C TYR A 59 6.91 -18.01 -16.70
N ASP A 60 6.57 -19.11 -17.36
CA ASP A 60 6.77 -19.34 -18.80
C ASP A 60 5.53 -19.03 -19.65
N GLY A 61 4.40 -18.71 -19.01
CA GLY A 61 3.19 -18.27 -19.68
C GLY A 61 3.28 -16.83 -20.20
N ASN A 62 2.23 -16.42 -20.92
CA ASN A 62 2.15 -15.08 -21.49
C ASN A 62 1.88 -14.04 -20.39
N LEU A 63 2.83 -13.11 -20.18
CA LEU A 63 2.68 -11.99 -19.27
C LEU A 63 1.88 -10.81 -19.85
N HIS A 64 1.46 -10.90 -21.12
CA HIS A 64 0.77 -9.85 -21.87
C HIS A 64 1.55 -8.52 -21.97
N GLY A 65 2.89 -8.57 -21.81
CA GLY A 65 3.77 -7.41 -21.91
C GLY A 65 3.89 -6.62 -20.60
N CYS A 66 4.46 -5.42 -20.67
CA CYS A 66 4.62 -4.52 -19.52
C CYS A 66 3.46 -3.52 -19.40
N PRO A 67 3.21 -2.97 -18.19
CA PRO A 67 3.95 -3.17 -16.94
C PRO A 67 3.35 -4.28 -16.06
N TRP A 68 4.20 -4.96 -15.29
CA TRP A 68 3.81 -5.91 -14.25
C TRP A 68 4.74 -5.81 -13.05
N ILE A 69 4.31 -6.32 -11.89
CA ILE A 69 5.11 -6.39 -10.66
C ILE A 69 4.92 -7.74 -9.98
N VAL A 70 5.92 -8.12 -9.19
CA VAL A 70 5.81 -9.12 -8.14
C VAL A 70 5.97 -8.41 -6.81
N SER A 71 4.96 -8.52 -5.96
CA SER A 71 5.00 -8.04 -4.58
C SER A 71 5.23 -9.22 -3.66
N SER A 72 6.29 -9.16 -2.84
CA SER A 72 6.68 -10.23 -1.93
C SER A 72 6.90 -9.68 -0.53
N PHE A 73 6.45 -10.39 0.49
CA PHE A 73 6.78 -10.14 1.89
C PHE A 73 7.12 -11.46 2.57
N VAL A 74 7.86 -11.40 3.67
CA VAL A 74 8.21 -12.58 4.45
C VAL A 74 7.42 -12.55 5.75
N LYS A 75 6.72 -13.64 6.01
CA LYS A 75 6.05 -13.89 7.28
C LYS A 75 6.88 -14.88 8.07
N SER A 76 7.21 -14.54 9.30
CA SER A 76 8.08 -15.36 10.13
C SER A 76 7.49 -15.56 11.52
N ARG A 77 7.61 -16.79 12.01
CA ARG A 77 7.05 -17.26 13.28
C ARG A 77 8.15 -17.91 14.11
N ASP A 78 8.20 -17.61 15.40
CA ASP A 78 8.99 -18.42 16.33
C ASP A 78 8.20 -19.71 16.60
N PRO A 79 8.74 -20.90 16.28
CA PRO A 79 8.06 -22.16 16.56
C PRO A 79 7.71 -22.35 18.04
N PHE A 80 8.40 -21.65 18.96
CA PHE A 80 8.14 -21.68 20.40
C PHE A 80 7.27 -20.52 20.90
N ALA A 81 6.83 -19.59 20.05
CA ALA A 81 5.99 -18.44 20.46
C ALA A 81 4.72 -18.89 21.20
N LYS A 82 4.07 -19.97 20.72
CA LYS A 82 2.87 -20.55 21.35
C LYS A 82 3.09 -21.08 22.76
N THR A 83 4.34 -21.32 23.17
CA THR A 83 4.65 -21.73 24.54
C THR A 83 4.58 -20.55 25.52
N TYR A 84 4.64 -19.31 25.02
CA TYR A 84 4.56 -18.09 25.81
C TYR A 84 3.17 -17.46 25.76
N ASP A 85 2.51 -17.50 24.60
CA ASP A 85 1.16 -16.98 24.36
C ASP A 85 0.61 -17.56 23.04
N ASP A 86 -0.63 -18.06 23.05
CA ASP A 86 -1.26 -18.65 21.87
C ASP A 86 -1.66 -17.62 20.80
N ASP A 87 -1.82 -16.35 21.18
CA ASP A 87 -2.25 -15.25 20.30
C ASP A 87 -1.11 -14.37 19.79
N PHE A 88 0.14 -14.82 19.93
CA PHE A 88 1.28 -14.00 19.52
C PHE A 88 1.33 -13.84 17.98
N PRO A 89 1.33 -12.59 17.47
CA PRO A 89 1.28 -12.36 16.03
C PRO A 89 2.59 -12.77 15.35
N ASP A 90 2.51 -13.07 14.06
CA ASP A 90 3.70 -13.31 13.26
C ASP A 90 4.43 -12.00 12.95
N TYR A 91 5.75 -12.02 12.91
CA TYR A 91 6.51 -10.91 12.36
C TYR A 91 6.33 -10.89 10.83
N ILE A 92 5.89 -9.76 10.30
CA ILE A 92 5.74 -9.52 8.86
C ILE A 92 6.81 -8.53 8.44
N GLY A 93 7.77 -9.00 7.64
CA GLY A 93 8.80 -8.15 7.07
C GLY A 93 8.24 -7.19 6.01
N PRO A 94 9.01 -6.16 5.62
CA PRO A 94 8.58 -5.21 4.61
C PRO A 94 8.19 -5.87 3.29
N THR A 95 7.15 -5.33 2.64
CA THR A 95 6.79 -5.70 1.28
C THR A 95 7.80 -5.11 0.30
N LYS A 96 8.39 -5.97 -0.53
CA LYS A 96 9.23 -5.58 -1.66
C LYS A 96 8.47 -5.75 -2.97
N VAL A 97 8.55 -4.75 -3.83
CA VAL A 97 8.05 -4.80 -5.21
C VAL A 97 9.25 -5.03 -6.12
N SER A 98 9.12 -5.95 -7.08
CA SER A 98 10.14 -6.26 -8.09
C SER A 98 9.50 -6.38 -9.47
N SER A 99 10.22 -5.98 -10.52
CA SER A 99 9.83 -6.18 -11.91
C SER A 99 11.05 -6.21 -12.81
N SER A 100 10.96 -6.89 -13.95
CA SER A 100 11.95 -6.75 -15.04
C SER A 100 11.46 -5.84 -16.18
N CYS A 101 10.28 -5.21 -16.02
CA CYS A 101 9.84 -4.17 -16.93
C CYS A 101 10.75 -2.94 -16.89
N PRO A 102 10.71 -2.08 -17.91
CA PRO A 102 11.28 -0.74 -17.83
C PRO A 102 10.55 0.12 -16.81
N ALA A 103 11.27 1.05 -16.18
CA ALA A 103 10.67 2.02 -15.27
C ALA A 103 9.60 2.84 -16.01
N VAL A 104 8.44 3.02 -15.35
CA VAL A 104 7.35 3.85 -15.89
C VAL A 104 7.62 5.31 -15.51
N PRO A 105 7.64 6.25 -16.48
CA PRO A 105 7.78 7.67 -16.18
C PRO A 105 6.65 8.17 -15.30
N LEU A 106 6.98 8.75 -14.14
CA LEU A 106 5.98 9.22 -13.17
C LEU A 106 5.50 10.66 -13.43
N ALA A 107 6.26 11.45 -14.18
CA ALA A 107 5.95 12.86 -14.46
C ALA A 107 4.53 13.14 -15.02
N PRO A 108 3.92 12.25 -15.82
CA PRO A 108 2.55 12.45 -16.31
C PRO A 108 1.46 12.25 -15.26
N TYR A 109 1.78 11.61 -14.12
CA TYR A 109 0.79 11.18 -13.13
C TYR A 109 0.63 12.18 -11.99
N ASP A 110 -0.60 12.34 -11.51
CA ASP A 110 -0.95 13.25 -10.42
C ASP A 110 -2.15 12.70 -9.63
N VAL A 111 -2.44 13.29 -8.47
CA VAL A 111 -3.62 12.96 -7.66
C VAL A 111 -4.52 14.18 -7.57
N SER A 112 -5.81 13.97 -7.80
CA SER A 112 -6.80 15.02 -7.81
C SER A 112 -7.96 14.75 -6.87
N TRP A 113 -8.53 15.83 -6.32
CA TRP A 113 -9.84 15.83 -5.66
C TRP A 113 -11.03 15.91 -6.63
N ASN A 114 -10.75 15.97 -7.94
CA ASN A 114 -11.74 16.05 -9.00
C ASN A 114 -11.41 15.04 -10.11
N GLU A 115 -12.44 14.36 -10.60
CA GLU A 115 -12.30 13.32 -11.62
C GLU A 115 -11.97 13.90 -13.02
N ASN A 116 -12.38 15.12 -13.31
CA ASN A 116 -12.36 15.68 -14.65
C ASN A 116 -11.12 16.54 -14.94
N TYR A 117 -10.47 17.06 -13.90
CA TYR A 117 -9.28 17.91 -14.01
C TYR A 117 -8.47 17.84 -12.71
N VAL A 118 -7.20 18.24 -12.78
CA VAL A 118 -6.28 18.20 -11.62
C VAL A 118 -6.61 19.32 -10.64
N VAL A 119 -6.88 18.93 -9.39
CA VAL A 119 -7.11 19.83 -8.25
C VAL A 119 -6.39 19.26 -7.03
N HIS A 120 -5.42 20.01 -6.49
CA HIS A 120 -4.64 19.57 -5.33
C HIS A 120 -5.25 19.96 -3.98
N ASN A 121 -6.14 20.95 -3.94
CA ASN A 121 -6.76 21.45 -2.72
C ASN A 121 -8.27 21.22 -2.71
N LYS A 122 -8.79 20.74 -1.58
CA LYS A 122 -10.23 20.57 -1.34
C LYS A 122 -10.66 21.46 -0.19
N VAL A 123 -11.60 22.36 -0.46
CA VAL A 123 -12.30 23.14 0.58
C VAL A 123 -13.65 22.50 0.84
N VAL A 124 -13.93 22.22 2.11
CA VAL A 124 -15.21 21.67 2.57
C VAL A 124 -15.87 22.71 3.47
N ARG A 125 -17.13 23.02 3.19
CA ARG A 125 -17.95 23.91 4.02
C ARG A 125 -19.07 23.09 4.64
N LEU A 126 -19.06 23.00 5.97
CA LEU A 126 -20.04 22.24 6.74
C LEU A 126 -20.87 23.19 7.59
N GLN A 127 -22.13 22.84 7.79
CA GLN A 127 -23.00 23.53 8.74
C GLN A 127 -23.07 22.70 10.02
N SER A 128 -22.82 23.34 11.17
CA SER A 128 -22.84 22.66 12.47
C SER A 128 -24.21 22.04 12.73
N THR A 129 -24.24 20.74 13.01
CA THR A 129 -25.44 20.02 13.46
C THR A 129 -25.53 19.94 14.98
N GLY A 130 -24.48 20.38 15.69
CA GLY A 130 -24.36 20.18 17.14
C GLY A 130 -24.02 18.75 17.53
N GLY A 131 -23.56 17.94 16.57
CA GLY A 131 -23.05 16.58 16.77
C GLY A 131 -21.87 16.30 15.83
N VAL A 132 -21.64 15.03 15.54
CA VAL A 132 -20.59 14.60 14.60
C VAL A 132 -21.12 14.66 13.18
N ILE A 133 -20.35 15.24 12.27
CA ILE A 133 -20.60 15.25 10.84
C ILE A 133 -19.57 14.33 10.17
N GLU A 134 -20.03 13.45 9.29
CA GLU A 134 -19.18 12.58 8.49
C GLU A 134 -19.41 12.84 7.00
N GLN A 135 -18.34 12.88 6.24
CA GLN A 135 -18.37 13.03 4.79
C GLN A 135 -17.25 12.23 4.14
N THR A 136 -17.57 11.55 3.04
CA THR A 136 -16.56 10.87 2.22
C THR A 136 -16.17 11.76 1.05
N LEU A 137 -14.86 11.98 0.87
CA LEU A 137 -14.30 12.79 -0.20
C LEU A 137 -13.39 11.92 -1.07
N PRO A 138 -13.77 11.61 -2.32
CA PRO A 138 -12.96 10.76 -3.18
C PRO A 138 -11.76 11.52 -3.75
N THR A 139 -10.69 10.77 -3.99
CA THR A 139 -9.52 11.19 -4.76
C THR A 139 -9.40 10.35 -6.03
N PHE A 140 -8.69 10.86 -7.03
CA PHE A 140 -8.56 10.26 -8.35
C PHE A 140 -7.11 10.27 -8.80
N LEU A 141 -6.65 9.17 -9.40
CA LEU A 141 -5.39 9.15 -10.12
C LEU A 141 -5.60 9.81 -11.49
N MET A 142 -4.70 10.72 -11.83
CA MET A 142 -4.73 11.47 -13.09
C MET A 142 -3.49 11.12 -13.91
N GLU A 143 -3.64 11.10 -15.22
CA GLU A 143 -2.55 10.96 -16.18
C GLU A 143 -2.73 12.02 -17.26
N ASN A 144 -1.73 12.89 -17.45
CA ASN A 144 -1.77 14.03 -18.37
C ASN A 144 -3.04 14.88 -18.18
N GLY A 145 -3.43 15.09 -16.92
CA GLY A 145 -4.60 15.89 -16.54
C GLY A 145 -5.97 15.24 -16.76
N LYS A 146 -6.01 13.98 -17.21
CA LYS A 146 -7.25 13.21 -17.41
C LYS A 146 -7.34 12.07 -16.42
N LEU A 147 -8.54 11.61 -16.11
CA LEU A 147 -8.73 10.43 -15.26
C LEU A 147 -7.89 9.26 -15.76
N CYS A 148 -7.11 8.68 -14.86
CA CYS A 148 -6.43 7.40 -15.04
C CYS A 148 -7.36 6.30 -14.54
N ASN A 149 -8.18 5.76 -15.45
CA ASN A 149 -9.23 4.82 -15.07
C ASN A 149 -8.70 3.38 -14.99
N GLY A 150 -8.43 2.89 -13.78
CA GLY A 150 -8.01 1.51 -13.53
C GLY A 150 -9.05 0.44 -13.89
N ASN A 151 -10.32 0.83 -14.06
CA ASN A 151 -11.40 -0.07 -14.48
C ASN A 151 -11.32 -0.45 -15.98
N ASN A 152 -10.56 0.30 -16.78
CA ASN A 152 -10.38 -0.04 -18.18
C ASN A 152 -9.39 -1.20 -18.29
N PHE A 153 -9.77 -2.28 -18.97
CA PHE A 153 -8.88 -3.43 -19.23
C PHE A 153 -8.15 -3.29 -20.57
N ASP A 154 -7.80 -2.05 -20.93
CA ASP A 154 -6.93 -1.70 -22.06
C ASP A 154 -5.50 -1.43 -21.56
N GLU A 155 -4.57 -1.18 -22.49
CA GLU A 155 -3.16 -0.89 -22.18
C GLU A 155 -3.03 0.27 -21.18
N ARG A 156 -3.74 1.38 -21.41
CA ARG A 156 -3.71 2.55 -20.54
C ARG A 156 -4.17 2.23 -19.13
N GLY A 157 -5.25 1.47 -18.98
CA GLY A 157 -5.75 1.04 -17.68
C GLY A 157 -4.79 0.11 -16.94
N VAL A 158 -3.97 -0.69 -17.64
CA VAL A 158 -2.87 -1.46 -17.01
C VAL A 158 -1.88 -0.51 -16.33
N TYR A 159 -1.44 0.55 -17.00
CA TYR A 159 -0.56 1.56 -16.41
C TYR A 159 -1.22 2.29 -15.23
N CYS A 160 -2.51 2.61 -15.31
CA CYS A 160 -3.23 3.22 -14.19
C CYS A 160 -3.27 2.32 -12.95
N ARG A 161 -3.55 1.01 -13.12
CA ARG A 161 -3.52 0.04 -12.02
C ARG A 161 -2.11 -0.09 -11.44
N PHE A 162 -1.11 -0.15 -12.31
CA PHE A 162 0.29 -0.24 -11.94
C PHE A 162 0.70 0.95 -11.06
N ILE A 163 0.44 2.18 -11.49
CA ILE A 163 0.78 3.39 -10.73
C ILE A 163 0.02 3.44 -9.40
N ALA A 164 -1.28 3.12 -9.40
CA ALA A 164 -2.08 3.09 -8.17
C ALA A 164 -1.50 2.12 -7.11
N GLN A 165 -0.93 0.99 -7.54
CA GLN A 165 -0.26 0.03 -6.65
C GLN A 165 1.09 0.50 -6.13
N GLN A 166 1.77 1.40 -6.86
CA GLN A 166 3.10 1.92 -6.51
C GLN A 166 3.04 3.23 -5.72
N MET A 167 1.88 3.59 -5.19
CA MET A 167 1.71 4.79 -4.39
C MET A 167 1.80 4.53 -2.89
N THR A 168 2.52 5.39 -2.19
CA THR A 168 2.48 5.47 -0.72
C THR A 168 1.68 6.68 -0.31
N PHE A 169 0.76 6.47 0.64
CA PHE A 169 0.00 7.53 1.27
C PHE A 169 0.55 7.82 2.66
N SER A 170 0.71 9.10 2.98
CA SER A 170 1.06 9.56 4.32
C SER A 170 0.18 10.74 4.72
N THR A 171 -0.20 10.81 5.98
CA THR A 171 -0.98 11.91 6.56
C THR A 171 -0.20 12.60 7.67
N SER A 172 -0.16 13.93 7.66
CA SER A 172 0.33 14.72 8.79
C SER A 172 -0.79 15.01 9.80
N GLY A 173 -2.03 14.59 9.51
CA GLY A 173 -3.21 14.88 10.31
C GLY A 173 -3.78 16.28 10.03
N CYS A 174 -4.72 16.67 10.89
CA CYS A 174 -5.38 17.96 10.88
C CYS A 174 -4.88 18.81 12.05
N ASP A 175 -4.81 20.13 11.86
CA ASP A 175 -4.39 21.09 12.90
C ASP A 175 -5.44 21.32 14.01
N ASN A 176 -6.64 20.73 13.89
CA ASN A 176 -7.69 20.81 14.89
C ASN A 176 -8.10 19.40 15.36
N ALA A 177 -8.04 19.16 16.68
CA ALA A 177 -8.34 17.86 17.27
C ALA A 177 -9.80 17.38 17.09
N LYS A 178 -10.73 18.29 16.75
CA LYS A 178 -12.12 17.95 16.43
C LYS A 178 -12.32 17.46 15.01
N VAL A 179 -11.27 17.54 14.19
CA VAL A 179 -11.29 17.17 12.77
C VAL A 179 -10.33 16.00 12.58
N THR A 180 -10.85 14.92 12.01
CA THR A 180 -10.03 13.76 11.63
C THR A 180 -10.35 13.36 10.21
N VAL A 181 -9.33 12.95 9.46
CA VAL A 181 -9.50 12.39 8.13
C VAL A 181 -8.79 11.04 8.07
N THR A 182 -9.55 10.01 7.74
CA THR A 182 -9.05 8.66 7.58
C THR A 182 -9.08 8.27 6.10
N PRO A 183 -7.93 7.97 5.48
CA PRO A 183 -7.89 7.47 4.11
C PRO A 183 -8.37 6.01 4.05
N GLU A 184 -9.14 5.66 3.03
CA GLU A 184 -9.48 4.29 2.69
C GLU A 184 -9.11 4.01 1.24
N PRO A 185 -8.13 3.13 0.95
CA PRO A 185 -7.75 2.81 -0.41
C PRO A 185 -8.89 2.08 -1.12
N GLN A 186 -9.11 2.45 -2.38
CA GLN A 186 -10.07 1.77 -3.25
C GLN A 186 -9.38 0.62 -4.01
N PRO A 187 -10.15 -0.38 -4.49
CA PRO A 187 -9.60 -1.41 -5.37
C PRO A 187 -8.87 -0.78 -6.56
N ILE A 188 -7.78 -1.39 -7.01
CA ILE A 188 -6.98 -0.87 -8.15
C ILE A 188 -7.79 -0.75 -9.45
N THR A 189 -8.84 -1.56 -9.59
CA THR A 189 -9.79 -1.53 -10.70
C THR A 189 -10.85 -0.44 -10.55
N SER A 190 -10.83 0.34 -9.47
CA SER A 190 -11.74 1.46 -9.26
C SER A 190 -11.33 2.67 -10.11
N ARG A 191 -12.30 3.55 -10.35
CA ARG A 191 -12.06 4.90 -10.87
C ARG A 191 -11.49 5.82 -9.79
N GLN A 192 -11.82 5.55 -8.53
CA GLN A 192 -11.36 6.31 -7.38
C GLN A 192 -10.08 5.68 -6.83
N LEU A 193 -9.24 6.51 -6.24
CA LEU A 193 -7.97 6.11 -5.68
C LEU A 193 -8.09 5.84 -4.17
N HIS A 194 -8.55 6.82 -3.41
CA HIS A 194 -8.88 6.70 -2.00
C HIS A 194 -10.17 7.46 -1.69
N ASP A 195 -10.91 6.95 -0.72
CA ASP A 195 -11.97 7.66 -0.03
C ASP A 195 -11.41 8.31 1.25
N MET A 196 -11.50 9.63 1.34
CA MET A 196 -11.09 10.37 2.52
C MET A 196 -12.30 10.56 3.43
N LYS A 197 -12.38 9.77 4.49
CA LYS A 197 -13.45 9.83 5.50
C LYS A 197 -13.17 10.98 6.44
N LEU A 198 -13.78 12.13 6.16
CA LEU A 198 -13.76 13.31 7.01
C LEU A 198 -14.78 13.13 8.14
N ARG A 199 -14.33 13.34 9.37
CA ARG A 199 -15.17 13.39 10.57
C ARG A 199 -14.90 14.68 11.32
N VAL A 200 -15.96 15.43 11.63
CA VAL A 200 -15.90 16.72 12.34
C VAL A 200 -16.84 16.71 13.54
N ASP A 201 -16.31 16.93 14.74
CA ASP A 201 -17.10 17.07 15.96
C ASP A 201 -17.54 18.54 16.17
N THR A 202 -18.82 18.81 15.93
CA THR A 202 -19.42 20.15 16.07
C THR A 202 -20.19 20.33 17.38
N THR A 203 -20.04 19.43 18.36
CA THR A 203 -20.81 19.44 19.62
C THR A 203 -20.65 20.74 20.42
N SER A 204 -19.48 21.39 20.33
CA SER A 204 -19.23 22.68 20.98
C SER A 204 -19.99 23.86 20.37
N ARG A 205 -20.58 23.70 19.17
CA ARG A 205 -21.29 24.74 18.40
C ARG A 205 -20.51 26.03 18.13
N GLN A 206 -19.20 26.00 18.32
CA GLN A 206 -18.29 27.07 17.93
C GLN A 206 -17.84 26.88 16.48
N PRO A 207 -17.50 27.96 15.77
CA PRO A 207 -16.84 27.86 14.47
C PRO A 207 -15.57 27.02 14.57
N ILE A 208 -15.35 26.16 13.58
CA ILE A 208 -14.16 25.31 13.45
C ILE A 208 -13.52 25.68 12.11
N ASP A 209 -12.25 26.05 12.16
CA ASP A 209 -11.37 26.11 11.01
C ASP A 209 -10.27 25.06 11.21
N SER A 210 -9.93 24.34 10.14
CA SER A 210 -8.88 23.33 10.18
C SER A 210 -8.29 23.04 8.80
N THR A 211 -6.98 22.86 8.77
CA THR A 211 -6.23 22.36 7.63
C THR A 211 -5.74 20.94 7.91
N CYS A 212 -6.07 20.01 7.01
CA CYS A 212 -5.51 18.66 6.99
C CYS A 212 -4.50 18.52 5.85
N ARG A 213 -3.34 17.89 6.11
CA ARG A 213 -2.28 17.72 5.11
C ARG A 213 -2.02 16.24 4.82
N PHE A 214 -1.96 15.92 3.53
CA PHE A 214 -1.73 14.59 3.01
C PHE A 214 -0.62 14.63 1.97
N THR A 215 0.16 13.55 1.89
CA THR A 215 1.22 13.39 0.90
C THR A 215 1.02 12.07 0.18
N TYR A 216 0.95 12.15 -1.14
CA TYR A 216 1.06 11.00 -2.02
C TYR A 216 2.48 10.95 -2.57
N ILE A 217 3.14 9.82 -2.40
CA ILE A 217 4.46 9.55 -2.96
C ILE A 217 4.27 8.51 -4.05
N LEU A 218 4.56 8.90 -5.29
CA LEU A 218 4.64 7.99 -6.43
C LEU A 218 6.03 7.34 -6.38
N ASN A 219 6.08 6.03 -6.15
CA ASN A 219 7.34 5.31 -6.08
C ASN A 219 7.70 4.72 -7.44
N MET A 220 8.99 4.81 -7.79
CA MET A 220 9.57 3.88 -8.76
C MET A 220 9.99 2.63 -7.97
N TYR A 221 9.68 1.46 -8.53
CA TYR A 221 10.06 0.17 -7.95
C TYR A 221 11.56 -0.09 -8.04
#